data_AF-A0A9W7GGN5-F1
#
_entry.id   AF-A0A9W7GGN5-F1
#
_cell.length_a   1.000
_cell.length_b   1.000
_cell.length_c   1.000
_cell.angle_alpha   90.00
_cell.angle_beta   90.00
_cell.angle_gamma   90.00
#
_symmetry.space_group_name_H-M   'P 1'
#
loop_
_entity.id
_entity.type
_entity.pdbx_description
1 polymer ?
#
loop_
_entity_poly.entity_id
_entity_poly.type
_entity_poly.pdbx_seq_one_letter_code
_entity_poly.pdbx_strand_id
1 'polypeptide(L)'
;MAIIGTIMAVPAIFAFYCAWVVAMLLRPFFVFVLACLLWNAPFTMLKMRMVADTFLYMFLCKDKKFKNPSDRGAFLSSLPSSSKKTIVFVRHGESCWNDTFNAGERKKLDFIKGFIPGLIKSFYYEVYLALSGKVDSWFYDSPLSHYGISQIDALARYLSKGPSSSSEQEVFDLLNGSPGCPKTSVLCSSNLRRALSTVCIGFRDRLASNPDEKIVVHPSLQEISRNPDTLSITPPGQQVNASWIEKASLPQIQPILTSRVDMTHHIGNKPLSSNGGTRMASFCTFAFSRPEECVICGGHSLWFRSFFRAYLPEASGHISKKKKMVNGGTVMFDLYKVKNGGGWEYVIDEKTMKVVYGGF
;
A
#
# COMPACT_ATOMS: atom_id res chain seq x y z
N MET A 1 -44.87 32.91 -28.32
CA MET A 1 -43.57 33.52 -28.69
C MET A 1 -42.67 33.76 -27.47
N ALA A 2 -43.10 34.49 -26.43
CA ALA A 2 -42.27 34.78 -25.26
C ALA A 2 -41.74 33.54 -24.48
N ILE A 3 -42.60 32.54 -24.25
CA ILE A 3 -42.23 31.32 -23.50
C ILE A 3 -41.15 30.48 -24.23
N ILE A 4 -41.21 30.42 -25.55
CA ILE A 4 -40.23 29.69 -26.38
C ILE A 4 -38.85 30.37 -26.29
N GLY A 5 -38.81 31.71 -26.32
CA GLY A 5 -37.58 32.48 -26.12
C GLY A 5 -36.93 32.25 -24.75
N THR A 6 -37.73 32.15 -23.68
CA THR A 6 -37.23 31.85 -22.33
C THR A 6 -36.65 30.44 -22.24
N ILE A 7 -37.30 29.44 -22.83
CA ILE A 7 -36.83 28.04 -22.82
C ILE A 7 -35.52 27.91 -23.61
N MET A 8 -35.39 28.59 -24.76
CA MET A 8 -34.15 28.57 -25.53
C MET A 8 -32.97 29.29 -24.85
N ALA A 9 -33.24 30.21 -23.92
CA ALA A 9 -32.20 30.92 -23.16
C ALA A 9 -31.67 30.12 -21.95
N VAL A 10 -32.40 29.10 -21.47
CA VAL A 10 -32.00 28.30 -20.29
C VAL A 10 -30.60 27.68 -20.44
N PRO A 11 -30.20 27.07 -21.57
CA PRO A 11 -28.85 26.52 -21.72
C PRO A 11 -27.75 27.58 -21.63
N ALA A 12 -27.97 28.76 -22.23
CA ALA A 12 -26.99 29.85 -22.21
C ALA A 12 -26.86 30.47 -20.81
N ILE A 13 -27.98 30.67 -20.11
CA ILE A 13 -28.01 31.17 -18.73
C ILE A 13 -27.34 30.15 -17.80
N PHE A 14 -27.66 28.86 -17.95
CA PHE A 14 -27.02 27.79 -17.19
C PHE A 14 -25.50 27.73 -17.43
N ALA A 15 -25.07 27.77 -18.69
CA ALA A 15 -23.65 27.80 -19.05
C ALA A 15 -22.93 29.02 -18.46
N PHE A 16 -23.57 30.20 -18.49
CA PHE A 16 -23.05 31.42 -17.86
C PHE A 16 -22.88 31.24 -16.36
N TYR A 17 -23.89 30.76 -15.63
CA TYR A 17 -23.79 30.54 -14.19
C TYR A 17 -22.75 29.48 -13.83
N CYS A 18 -22.64 28.40 -14.60
CA CYS A 18 -21.58 27.42 -14.44
C CYS A 18 -20.19 28.05 -14.62
N ALA A 19 -19.99 28.81 -15.71
CA ALA A 19 -18.73 29.50 -15.97
C ALA A 19 -18.40 30.52 -14.87
N TRP A 20 -19.41 31.27 -14.40
CA TRP A 20 -19.27 32.26 -13.35
C TRP A 20 -18.90 31.62 -12.00
N VAL A 21 -19.58 30.54 -11.60
CA VAL A 21 -19.24 29.79 -10.38
C VAL A 21 -17.82 29.22 -10.48
N VAL A 22 -17.45 28.64 -11.62
CA VAL A 22 -16.09 28.14 -11.86
C VAL A 22 -15.08 29.27 -11.72
N ALA A 23 -15.30 30.42 -12.37
CA ALA A 23 -14.41 31.57 -12.27
C ALA A 23 -14.29 32.10 -10.82
N MET A 24 -15.41 32.15 -10.09
CA MET A 24 -15.45 32.57 -8.68
C MET A 24 -14.70 31.61 -7.75
N LEU A 25 -14.65 30.31 -8.06
CA LEU A 25 -13.87 29.33 -7.31
C LEU A 25 -12.40 29.30 -7.72
N LEU A 26 -12.11 29.49 -9.02
CA LEU A 26 -10.76 29.48 -9.54
C LEU A 26 -9.94 30.69 -9.06
N ARG A 27 -10.54 31.88 -8.99
CA ARG A 27 -9.83 33.09 -8.57
C ARG A 27 -9.18 32.98 -7.17
N PRO A 28 -9.90 32.64 -6.09
CA PRO A 28 -9.28 32.48 -4.77
C PRO A 28 -8.27 31.34 -4.75
N PHE A 29 -8.50 30.26 -5.53
CA PHE A 29 -7.52 29.20 -5.69
C PHE A 29 -6.21 29.69 -6.32
N PHE A 30 -6.27 30.46 -7.41
CA PHE A 30 -5.08 31.04 -8.05
C PHE A 30 -4.36 32.03 -7.12
N VAL A 31 -5.11 32.88 -6.40
CA VAL A 31 -4.53 33.78 -5.40
C VAL A 31 -3.82 32.98 -4.30
N PHE A 32 -4.43 31.90 -3.81
CA PHE A 32 -3.83 31.02 -2.81
C PHE A 32 -2.56 30.34 -3.33
N VAL A 33 -2.58 29.79 -4.55
CA VAL A 33 -1.40 29.17 -5.17
C VAL A 33 -0.28 30.18 -5.37
N LEU A 34 -0.60 31.39 -5.85
CA LEU A 34 0.38 32.46 -6.01
C LEU A 34 0.98 32.87 -4.65
N ALA A 35 0.16 33.00 -3.61
CA ALA A 35 0.63 33.28 -2.26
C ALA A 35 1.55 32.17 -1.74
N CYS A 36 1.21 30.90 -1.97
CA CYS A 36 2.07 29.76 -1.60
C CYS A 36 3.38 29.75 -2.38
N LEU A 37 3.37 30.10 -3.68
CA LEU A 37 4.58 30.23 -4.49
C LEU A 37 5.49 31.34 -3.97
N LEU A 38 4.94 32.50 -3.60
CA LEU A 38 5.70 33.60 -3.03
C LEU A 38 6.25 33.25 -1.63
N TRP A 39 5.51 32.46 -0.85
CA TRP A 39 5.92 32.02 0.48
C TRP A 39 6.99 30.93 0.46
N ASN A 40 6.80 29.89 -0.37
CA ASN A 40 7.70 28.74 -0.46
C ASN A 40 7.59 28.08 -1.85
N ALA A 41 8.27 28.68 -2.84
CA ALA A 41 8.22 28.22 -4.23
C ALA A 41 8.65 26.75 -4.42
N PRO A 42 9.80 26.28 -3.88
CA PRO A 42 10.23 24.89 -4.11
C PRO A 42 9.20 23.86 -3.62
N PHE A 43 8.65 24.10 -2.44
CA PHE A 43 7.64 23.22 -1.86
C PHE A 43 6.31 23.27 -2.63
N THR A 44 5.86 24.46 -3.01
CA THR A 44 4.62 24.62 -3.77
C THR A 44 4.72 23.96 -5.14
N MET A 45 5.88 24.08 -5.81
CA MET A 45 6.16 23.36 -7.05
C MET A 45 6.12 21.83 -6.87
N LEU A 46 6.68 21.32 -5.77
CA LEU A 46 6.61 19.89 -5.43
C LEU A 46 5.15 19.42 -5.29
N LYS A 47 4.31 20.19 -4.59
CA LYS A 47 2.88 19.89 -4.44
C LYS A 47 2.12 19.93 -5.75
N MET A 48 2.35 20.95 -6.58
CA MET A 48 1.74 21.03 -7.92
C MET A 48 2.13 19.84 -8.78
N ARG A 49 3.40 19.40 -8.71
CA ARG A 49 3.87 18.19 -9.40
C ARG A 49 3.13 16.94 -8.90
N MET A 50 2.98 16.75 -7.58
CA MET A 50 2.22 15.61 -7.04
C MET A 50 0.77 15.56 -7.53
N VAL A 51 0.12 16.74 -7.61
CA VAL A 51 -1.23 16.87 -8.16
C VAL A 51 -1.25 16.52 -9.65
N ALA A 52 -0.31 17.04 -10.43
CA ALA A 52 -0.19 16.72 -11.86
C ALA A 52 0.05 15.22 -12.09
N ASP A 53 0.99 14.62 -11.35
CA ASP A 53 1.30 13.19 -11.41
C ASP A 53 0.08 12.33 -11.03
N THR A 54 -0.70 12.77 -10.04
CA THR A 54 -1.96 12.12 -9.65
C THR A 54 -2.95 12.09 -10.81
N PHE A 55 -3.22 13.24 -11.42
CA PHE A 55 -4.18 13.31 -12.53
C PHE A 55 -3.69 12.52 -13.74
N LEU A 56 -2.41 12.66 -14.10
CA LEU A 56 -1.80 11.91 -15.19
C LEU A 56 -1.94 10.40 -14.96
N TYR A 57 -1.61 9.93 -13.76
CA TYR A 57 -1.72 8.52 -13.40
C TYR A 57 -3.18 8.05 -13.38
N MET A 58 -4.08 8.82 -12.77
CA MET A 58 -5.48 8.47 -12.61
C MET A 58 -6.17 8.26 -13.97
N PHE A 59 -5.86 9.09 -14.96
CA PHE A 59 -6.48 9.01 -16.28
C PHE A 59 -5.78 8.03 -17.21
N LEU A 60 -4.45 7.96 -17.19
CA LEU A 60 -3.69 7.25 -18.23
C LEU A 60 -3.18 5.87 -17.82
N CYS A 61 -3.17 5.51 -16.54
CA CYS A 61 -2.54 4.25 -16.11
C CYS A 61 -3.29 2.99 -16.56
N LYS A 62 -2.52 1.94 -16.80
CA LYS A 62 -3.02 0.58 -17.12
C LYS A 62 -3.10 -0.32 -15.90
N ASP A 63 -3.15 0.24 -14.69
CA ASP A 63 -2.81 -0.49 -13.47
C ASP A 63 -3.69 -1.75 -13.21
N LYS A 64 -4.99 -1.62 -13.51
CA LYS A 64 -5.99 -2.69 -13.39
C LYS A 64 -6.19 -3.51 -14.68
N LYS A 65 -5.43 -3.23 -15.74
CA LYS A 65 -5.57 -3.86 -17.06
C LYS A 65 -4.58 -5.03 -17.19
N PHE A 66 -4.91 -6.16 -16.58
CA PHE A 66 -4.20 -7.43 -16.77
C PHE A 66 -5.18 -8.60 -16.64
N LYS A 67 -4.86 -9.72 -17.29
CA LYS A 67 -5.65 -10.96 -17.18
C LYS A 67 -4.98 -11.87 -16.14
N ASN A 68 -5.79 -12.66 -15.44
CA ASN A 68 -5.23 -13.74 -14.65
C ASN A 68 -4.63 -14.79 -15.61
N PRO A 69 -3.49 -15.40 -15.24
CA PRO A 69 -2.95 -16.54 -15.97
C PRO A 69 -3.96 -17.70 -16.06
N SER A 70 -3.85 -18.53 -17.10
CA SER A 70 -4.63 -19.78 -17.25
C SER A 70 -4.32 -20.78 -16.14
N ASP A 71 -5.22 -21.76 -15.94
CA ASP A 71 -5.17 -22.69 -14.80
C ASP A 71 -3.79 -23.29 -14.54
N ARG A 72 -3.34 -23.13 -13.28
CA ARG A 72 -2.04 -23.61 -12.79
C ARG A 72 -2.14 -24.84 -11.89
N GLY A 73 -3.35 -25.33 -11.62
CA GLY A 73 -3.60 -26.44 -10.70
C GLY A 73 -2.95 -27.75 -11.12
N ALA A 74 -2.90 -28.03 -12.43
CA ALA A 74 -2.29 -29.25 -12.97
C ALA A 74 -0.76 -29.34 -12.71
N PHE A 75 -0.09 -28.21 -12.42
CA PHE A 75 1.37 -28.16 -12.24
C PHE A 75 1.84 -28.58 -10.85
N LEU A 76 0.97 -28.53 -9.82
CA LEU A 76 1.32 -28.95 -8.46
C LEU A 76 1.50 -30.48 -8.36
N SER A 77 0.85 -31.26 -9.21
CA SER A 77 1.04 -32.72 -9.28
C SER A 77 2.34 -33.15 -9.97
N SER A 78 2.98 -32.26 -10.74
CA SER A 78 4.17 -32.52 -11.52
C SER A 78 5.35 -31.65 -11.04
N LEU A 79 5.71 -31.73 -9.75
CA LEU A 79 6.78 -30.94 -9.14
C LEU A 79 8.20 -31.60 -9.14
N PRO A 80 8.68 -32.37 -10.15
CA PRO A 80 9.97 -33.04 -10.01
C PRO A 80 11.19 -32.09 -10.05
N SER A 81 11.00 -30.77 -10.21
CA SER A 81 12.08 -29.76 -10.12
C SER A 81 11.56 -28.37 -9.71
N SER A 82 10.89 -28.27 -8.56
CA SER A 82 10.38 -26.98 -8.06
C SER A 82 11.29 -26.36 -7.01
N SER A 83 11.61 -25.08 -7.15
CA SER A 83 12.16 -24.29 -6.05
C SER A 83 11.02 -23.68 -5.25
N LYS A 84 11.21 -23.59 -3.94
CA LYS A 84 10.19 -23.15 -2.98
C LYS A 84 10.66 -21.91 -2.23
N LYS A 85 9.73 -20.98 -1.96
CA LYS A 85 9.91 -19.85 -1.05
C LYS A 85 8.70 -19.72 -0.15
N THR A 86 8.91 -19.52 1.14
CA THR A 86 7.82 -19.18 2.07
C THR A 86 7.58 -17.67 2.01
N ILE A 87 6.33 -17.27 1.80
CA ILE A 87 5.94 -15.86 1.73
C ILE A 87 5.03 -15.54 2.89
N VAL A 88 5.30 -14.44 3.59
CA VAL A 88 4.40 -13.87 4.59
C VAL A 88 3.94 -12.51 4.09
N PHE A 89 2.63 -12.37 3.88
CA PHE A 89 2.01 -11.09 3.59
C PHE A 89 1.54 -10.43 4.88
N VAL A 90 1.88 -9.15 5.05
CA VAL A 90 1.40 -8.30 6.14
C VAL A 90 0.69 -7.09 5.54
N ARG A 91 -0.62 -6.98 5.76
CA ARG A 91 -1.39 -5.84 5.24
C ARG A 91 -1.15 -4.62 6.13
N HIS A 92 -0.94 -3.47 5.48
CA HIS A 92 -0.84 -2.20 6.18
C HIS A 92 -2.04 -1.88 7.10
N GLY A 93 -1.80 -1.09 8.15
CA GLY A 93 -2.86 -0.52 9.00
C GLY A 93 -3.70 0.52 8.24
N GLU A 94 -4.83 0.96 8.80
CA GLU A 94 -5.62 2.01 8.18
C GLU A 94 -4.80 3.28 7.87
N SER A 95 -4.90 3.81 6.64
CA SER A 95 -4.29 5.10 6.28
C SER A 95 -5.24 6.29 6.48
N CYS A 96 -4.71 7.51 6.45
CA CYS A 96 -5.55 8.72 6.49
C CYS A 96 -6.53 8.79 5.30
N TRP A 97 -6.11 8.31 4.12
CA TRP A 97 -7.00 8.13 2.97
C TRP A 97 -8.13 7.15 3.27
N ASN A 98 -7.85 6.04 3.95
CA ASN A 98 -8.87 5.07 4.33
C ASN A 98 -9.83 5.64 5.38
N ASP A 99 -9.32 6.37 6.37
CA ASP A 99 -10.14 7.05 7.38
C ASP A 99 -11.15 8.01 6.72
N THR A 100 -10.76 8.72 5.64
CA THR A 100 -11.69 9.61 4.94
C THR A 100 -12.65 8.87 4.00
N PHE A 101 -12.17 7.93 3.20
CA PHE A 101 -12.92 7.42 2.04
C PHE A 101 -13.47 5.99 2.18
N ASN A 102 -13.10 5.23 3.21
CA ASN A 102 -13.53 3.85 3.37
C ASN A 102 -14.29 3.65 4.68
N ALA A 103 -15.49 3.06 4.63
CA ALA A 103 -16.23 2.74 5.85
C ALA A 103 -15.41 1.89 6.84
N GLY A 104 -14.57 0.98 6.34
CA GLY A 104 -13.73 0.12 7.17
C GLY A 104 -14.60 -0.74 8.09
N GLU A 105 -14.31 -0.68 9.39
CA GLU A 105 -15.07 -1.38 10.45
C GLU A 105 -16.25 -0.54 10.99
N ARG A 106 -16.37 0.73 10.55
CA ARG A 106 -17.43 1.63 11.01
C ARG A 106 -18.78 1.18 10.46
N LYS A 107 -19.83 1.34 11.26
CA LYS A 107 -21.21 1.16 10.78
C LYS A 107 -21.47 2.14 9.63
N LYS A 108 -22.20 1.68 8.61
CA LYS A 108 -22.45 2.47 7.38
C LYS A 108 -23.05 3.85 7.68
N LEU A 109 -23.95 3.94 8.66
CA LEU A 109 -24.57 5.21 9.05
C LEU A 109 -23.57 6.19 9.66
N ASP A 110 -22.66 5.71 10.50
CA ASP A 110 -21.63 6.53 11.15
C ASP A 110 -20.61 7.03 10.12
N PHE A 111 -20.24 6.18 9.15
CA PHE A 111 -19.39 6.59 8.03
C PHE A 111 -20.04 7.70 7.19
N ILE A 112 -21.32 7.56 6.82
CA ILE A 112 -22.02 8.58 6.02
C ILE A 112 -22.10 9.91 6.77
N LYS A 113 -22.44 9.89 8.07
CA LYS A 113 -22.48 11.10 8.91
C LYS A 113 -21.11 11.74 9.07
N GLY A 114 -20.06 10.93 9.20
CA GLY A 114 -18.68 11.37 9.37
C GLY A 114 -17.97 11.78 8.07
N PHE A 115 -18.52 11.46 6.89
CA PHE A 115 -17.84 11.66 5.61
C PHE A 115 -17.54 13.13 5.33
N ILE A 116 -18.54 14.03 5.45
CA ILE A 116 -18.35 15.46 5.19
C ILE A 116 -17.40 16.10 6.22
N PRO A 117 -17.57 15.92 7.55
CA PRO A 117 -16.59 16.38 8.53
C PRO A 117 -15.17 15.83 8.30
N GLY A 118 -15.06 14.54 7.93
CA GLY A 118 -13.79 13.88 7.61
C GLY A 118 -13.13 14.48 6.38
N LEU A 119 -13.91 14.83 5.35
CA LEU A 119 -13.42 15.51 4.16
C LEU A 119 -12.92 16.91 4.49
N ILE A 120 -13.67 17.69 5.27
CA ILE A 120 -13.24 19.03 5.74
C ILE A 120 -11.94 18.93 6.53
N LYS A 121 -11.85 17.97 7.47
CA LYS A 121 -10.63 17.69 8.24
C LYS A 121 -9.45 17.39 7.32
N SER A 122 -9.64 16.48 6.35
CA SER A 122 -8.57 16.10 5.42
C SER A 122 -8.07 17.28 4.58
N PHE A 123 -8.98 18.14 4.12
CA PHE A 123 -8.64 19.34 3.38
C PHE A 123 -7.88 20.37 4.24
N TYR A 124 -8.36 20.60 5.48
CA TYR A 124 -7.68 21.48 6.42
C TYR A 124 -6.25 21.02 6.71
N TYR A 125 -6.03 19.72 6.91
CA TYR A 125 -4.69 19.16 7.08
C TYR A 125 -3.82 19.34 5.83
N GLU A 126 -4.37 19.16 4.63
CA GLU A 126 -3.60 19.38 3.40
C GLU A 126 -3.18 20.85 3.25
N VAL A 127 -4.05 21.81 3.61
CA VAL A 127 -3.70 23.25 3.67
C VAL A 127 -2.63 23.52 4.73
N TYR A 128 -2.76 22.96 5.94
CA TYR A 128 -1.76 23.09 6.99
C TYR A 128 -0.39 22.53 6.56
N LEU A 129 -0.35 21.35 5.95
CA LEU A 129 0.87 20.75 5.43
C LEU A 129 1.47 21.61 4.32
N ALA A 130 0.63 22.21 3.48
CA ALA A 130 1.08 23.09 2.43
C ALA A 130 1.74 24.37 2.97
N LEU A 131 1.10 25.04 3.93
CA LEU A 131 1.59 26.27 4.53
C LEU A 131 2.80 26.06 5.44
N SER A 132 2.88 24.90 6.10
CA SER A 132 4.01 24.55 6.99
C SER A 132 5.26 24.06 6.24
N GLY A 133 5.18 23.85 4.92
CA GLY A 133 6.30 23.33 4.11
C GLY A 133 6.70 21.89 4.44
N LYS A 134 5.84 21.13 5.14
CA LYS A 134 6.11 19.72 5.47
C LYS A 134 5.87 18.86 4.24
N VAL A 135 6.90 18.13 3.80
CA VAL A 135 6.80 17.17 2.68
C VAL A 135 6.00 15.95 3.11
N ASP A 136 4.69 16.11 3.10
CA ASP A 136 3.72 15.12 3.53
C ASP A 136 2.36 15.39 2.89
N SER A 137 1.44 14.43 2.91
CA SER A 137 0.08 14.63 2.40
C SER A 137 -0.92 13.71 3.09
N TRP A 138 -2.14 14.22 3.29
CA TRP A 138 -3.26 13.40 3.71
C TRP A 138 -3.68 12.41 2.62
N PHE A 139 -3.58 12.84 1.35
CA PHE A 139 -4.11 12.11 0.20
C PHE A 139 -3.04 11.36 -0.59
N TYR A 140 -1.90 11.98 -0.86
CA TYR A 140 -0.81 11.41 -1.66
C TYR A 140 0.13 10.60 -0.78
N ASP A 141 0.45 9.36 -1.18
CA ASP A 141 1.21 8.42 -0.33
C ASP A 141 0.76 8.43 1.13
N SER A 142 -0.56 8.34 1.33
CA SER A 142 -1.19 8.62 2.62
C SER A 142 -0.59 7.77 3.75
N PRO A 143 -0.14 8.40 4.86
CA PRO A 143 0.45 7.69 5.99
C PRO A 143 -0.60 6.92 6.78
N LEU A 144 -0.14 6.08 7.72
CA LEU A 144 -1.03 5.43 8.69
C LEU A 144 -1.82 6.48 9.50
N SER A 145 -3.10 6.22 9.75
CA SER A 145 -3.88 6.97 10.74
C SER A 145 -3.47 6.55 12.16
N HIS A 146 -3.88 7.29 13.19
CA HIS A 146 -3.69 6.85 14.58
C HIS A 146 -4.33 5.48 14.84
N TYR A 147 -5.50 5.23 14.24
CA TYR A 147 -6.15 3.91 14.31
C TYR A 147 -5.30 2.85 13.60
N GLY A 148 -4.79 3.15 12.41
CA GLY A 148 -3.87 2.25 11.69
C GLY A 148 -2.62 1.90 12.49
N ILE A 149 -2.02 2.86 13.18
CA ILE A 149 -0.89 2.61 14.10
C ILE A 149 -1.32 1.64 15.20
N SER A 150 -2.50 1.84 15.81
CA SER A 150 -3.00 0.94 16.87
C SER A 150 -3.27 -0.49 16.38
N GLN A 151 -3.72 -0.65 15.13
CA GLN A 151 -3.92 -1.96 14.50
C GLN A 151 -2.59 -2.71 14.33
N ILE A 152 -1.52 -2.01 13.95
CA ILE A 152 -0.20 -2.63 13.80
C ILE A 152 0.47 -2.85 15.15
N ASP A 153 0.25 -1.97 16.12
CA ASP A 153 0.67 -2.19 17.50
C ASP A 153 0.04 -3.46 18.10
N ALA A 154 -1.22 -3.76 17.76
CA ALA A 154 -1.87 -5.00 18.15
C ALA A 154 -1.22 -6.24 17.52
N LEU A 155 -0.78 -6.16 16.25
CA LEU A 155 0.04 -7.22 15.63
C LEU A 155 1.38 -7.39 16.37
N ALA A 156 2.09 -6.29 16.65
CA ALA A 156 3.36 -6.36 17.37
C ALA A 156 3.18 -7.02 18.74
N ARG A 157 2.18 -6.59 19.53
CA ARG A 157 1.84 -7.21 20.82
C ARG A 157 1.45 -8.68 20.70
N TYR A 158 0.78 -9.07 19.62
CA TYR A 158 0.48 -10.47 19.35
C TYR A 158 1.77 -11.28 19.18
N LEU A 159 2.74 -10.79 18.40
CA LEU A 159 4.04 -11.44 18.22
C LEU A 159 4.87 -11.50 19.50
N SER A 160 4.83 -10.44 20.33
CA SER A 160 5.54 -10.40 21.62
C SER A 160 4.97 -11.37 22.66
N LYS A 161 3.66 -11.68 22.60
CA LYS A 161 3.02 -12.65 23.51
C LYS A 161 3.55 -14.08 23.31
N GLY A 162 4.14 -14.36 22.15
CA GLY A 162 4.62 -15.68 21.81
C GLY A 162 3.51 -16.63 21.34
N PRO A 163 3.90 -17.83 20.91
CA PRO A 163 2.99 -18.83 20.33
C PRO A 163 2.05 -19.39 21.40
N SER A 164 0.81 -19.72 21.00
CA SER A 164 -0.15 -20.36 21.90
C SER A 164 0.00 -21.89 21.92
N SER A 165 0.75 -22.45 20.97
CA SER A 165 1.02 -23.89 20.88
C SER A 165 2.39 -24.17 20.26
N SER A 166 2.93 -25.37 20.48
CA SER A 166 4.18 -25.82 19.84
C SER A 166 4.12 -25.78 18.31
N SER A 167 2.94 -25.98 17.72
CA SER A 167 2.71 -25.92 16.27
C SER A 167 2.83 -24.51 15.67
N GLU A 168 2.81 -23.48 16.52
CA GLU A 168 2.99 -22.09 16.11
C GLU A 168 4.41 -21.58 16.36
N GLN A 169 5.20 -22.29 17.16
CA GLN A 169 6.54 -21.87 17.59
C GLN A 169 7.42 -21.50 16.40
N GLU A 170 7.49 -22.37 15.39
CA GLU A 170 8.30 -22.11 14.19
C GLU A 170 7.90 -20.81 13.47
N VAL A 171 6.59 -20.51 13.41
CA VAL A 171 6.09 -19.28 12.76
C VAL A 171 6.46 -18.05 13.59
N PHE A 172 6.33 -18.12 14.91
CA PHE A 172 6.70 -17.02 15.79
C PHE A 172 8.22 -16.78 15.76
N ASP A 173 9.03 -17.84 15.79
CA ASP A 173 10.47 -17.73 15.68
C ASP A 173 10.90 -17.11 14.36
N LEU A 174 10.25 -17.50 13.26
CA LEU A 174 10.48 -16.93 11.94
C LEU A 174 10.12 -15.44 11.86
N LEU A 175 8.96 -15.05 12.42
CA LEU A 175 8.48 -13.66 12.38
C LEU A 175 9.26 -12.75 13.33
N ASN A 176 9.67 -13.25 14.50
CA ASN A 176 10.48 -12.53 15.47
C ASN A 176 11.97 -12.52 15.13
N GLY A 177 12.41 -13.30 14.14
CA GLY A 177 13.83 -13.40 13.79
C GLY A 177 14.65 -14.00 14.92
N SER A 178 14.11 -15.03 15.58
CA SER A 178 14.74 -15.69 16.72
C SER A 178 16.03 -16.43 16.29
N PRO A 179 17.13 -16.39 17.06
CA PRO A 179 18.39 -17.04 16.70
C PRO A 179 18.31 -18.56 16.44
N GLY A 180 17.33 -19.24 17.04
CA GLY A 180 17.09 -20.67 16.85
C GLY A 180 16.15 -21.03 15.69
N CYS A 181 15.68 -20.05 14.91
CA CYS A 181 14.79 -20.32 13.79
C CYS A 181 15.56 -21.07 12.69
N PRO A 182 15.07 -22.25 12.25
CA PRO A 182 15.77 -23.03 11.22
C PRO A 182 15.71 -22.38 9.84
N LYS A 183 14.80 -21.42 9.63
CA LYS A 183 14.56 -20.77 8.33
C LYS A 183 15.10 -19.34 8.33
N THR A 184 15.87 -19.03 7.30
CA THR A 184 16.30 -17.65 7.05
C THR A 184 15.15 -16.80 6.49
N SER A 185 15.09 -15.53 6.87
CA SER A 185 14.05 -14.62 6.36
C SER A 185 14.56 -13.20 6.15
N VAL A 186 13.89 -12.48 5.25
CA VAL A 186 14.12 -11.05 4.98
C VAL A 186 12.83 -10.26 5.13
N LEU A 187 12.92 -9.10 5.81
CA LEU A 187 11.85 -8.11 5.85
C LEU A 187 11.85 -7.30 4.55
N CYS A 188 10.68 -7.16 3.95
CA CYS A 188 10.46 -6.41 2.73
C CYS A 188 9.22 -5.51 2.86
N SER A 189 9.16 -4.42 2.11
CA SER A 189 7.98 -3.58 2.05
C SER A 189 7.79 -2.99 0.66
N SER A 190 6.56 -2.65 0.31
CA SER A 190 6.32 -1.67 -0.74
C SER A 190 6.98 -0.32 -0.41
N ASN A 191 7.14 0.52 -1.43
CA ASN A 191 7.65 1.89 -1.28
C ASN A 191 6.58 2.93 -0.85
N LEU A 192 5.37 2.49 -0.47
CA LEU A 192 4.35 3.37 0.10
C LEU A 192 4.50 3.41 1.62
N ARG A 193 4.53 4.62 2.18
CA ARG A 193 4.91 4.85 3.59
C ARG A 193 4.08 4.03 4.57
N ARG A 194 2.77 3.92 4.37
CA ARG A 194 1.90 3.13 5.26
C ARG A 194 2.30 1.66 5.38
N ALA A 195 2.82 1.05 4.32
CA ALA A 195 3.26 -0.34 4.35
C ALA A 195 4.63 -0.46 5.04
N LEU A 196 5.54 0.48 4.75
CA LEU A 196 6.86 0.50 5.36
C LEU A 196 6.75 0.70 6.88
N SER A 197 5.97 1.68 7.31
CA SER A 197 5.69 1.92 8.73
C SER A 197 4.99 0.73 9.39
N THR A 198 4.16 0.00 8.64
CA THR A 198 3.57 -1.25 9.15
C THR A 198 4.65 -2.28 9.48
N VAL A 199 5.66 -2.44 8.62
CA VAL A 199 6.78 -3.35 8.90
C VAL A 199 7.60 -2.85 10.07
N CYS A 200 7.94 -1.56 10.12
CA CYS A 200 8.70 -0.98 11.22
C CYS A 200 8.01 -1.14 12.58
N ILE A 201 6.70 -0.91 12.65
CA ILE A 201 5.92 -1.00 13.89
C ILE A 201 5.63 -2.46 14.26
N GLY A 202 5.21 -3.27 13.28
CA GLY A 202 4.77 -4.64 13.49
C GLY A 202 5.90 -5.58 13.91
N PHE A 203 7.12 -5.33 13.41
CA PHE A 203 8.31 -6.14 13.69
C PHE A 203 9.34 -5.38 14.54
N ARG A 204 8.89 -4.41 15.34
CA ARG A 204 9.77 -3.57 16.16
C ARG A 204 10.67 -4.38 17.11
N ASP A 205 10.15 -5.45 17.72
CA ASP A 205 10.90 -6.28 18.66
C ASP A 205 12.00 -7.06 17.93
N ARG A 206 11.68 -7.63 16.75
CA ARG A 206 12.66 -8.24 15.86
C ARG A 206 13.77 -7.28 15.45
N LEU A 207 13.40 -6.07 15.02
CA LEU A 207 14.35 -5.05 14.58
C LEU A 207 15.25 -4.56 15.73
N ALA A 208 14.72 -4.56 16.95
CA ALA A 208 15.48 -4.24 18.16
C ALA A 208 16.45 -5.38 18.54
N SER A 209 16.00 -6.64 18.46
CA SER A 209 16.82 -7.82 18.75
C SER A 209 17.89 -8.10 17.69
N ASN A 210 17.67 -7.68 16.44
CA ASN A 210 18.57 -7.91 15.32
C ASN A 210 19.03 -6.56 14.74
N PRO A 211 19.99 -5.84 15.35
CA PRO A 211 20.32 -4.45 15.01
C PRO A 211 20.86 -4.22 13.58
N ASP A 212 21.32 -5.26 12.90
CA ASP A 212 21.87 -5.17 11.55
C ASP A 212 20.85 -5.47 10.45
N GLU A 213 19.71 -6.08 10.81
CA GLU A 213 18.71 -6.51 9.84
C GLU A 213 18.12 -5.32 9.07
N LYS A 214 17.96 -5.47 7.76
CA LYS A 214 17.39 -4.42 6.89
C LYS A 214 16.00 -4.76 6.41
N ILE A 215 15.19 -3.74 6.23
CA ILE A 215 13.90 -3.79 5.54
C ILE A 215 14.15 -3.39 4.08
N VAL A 216 14.01 -4.34 3.16
CA VAL A 216 14.21 -4.10 1.73
C VAL A 216 12.97 -3.45 1.12
N VAL A 217 13.12 -2.29 0.48
CA VAL A 217 11.99 -1.64 -0.21
C VAL A 217 11.92 -2.09 -1.66
N HIS A 218 10.78 -2.66 -2.07
CA HIS A 218 10.58 -3.12 -3.45
C HIS A 218 9.27 -2.59 -4.07
N PRO A 219 9.34 -1.71 -5.10
CA PRO A 219 8.16 -1.08 -5.72
C PRO A 219 7.19 -2.05 -6.41
N SER A 220 7.58 -3.30 -6.66
CA SER A 220 6.65 -4.31 -7.20
C SER A 220 5.46 -4.57 -6.27
N LEU A 221 5.59 -4.29 -4.97
CA LEU A 221 4.52 -4.42 -3.97
C LEU A 221 3.58 -3.19 -3.92
N GLN A 222 3.80 -2.17 -4.75
CA GLN A 222 2.97 -0.96 -4.78
C GLN A 222 1.52 -1.27 -5.18
N GLU A 223 0.55 -0.74 -4.42
CA GLU A 223 -0.88 -1.06 -4.52
C GLU A 223 -1.42 -0.95 -5.96
N ILE A 224 -2.39 -1.82 -6.29
CA ILE A 224 -3.10 -1.80 -7.56
C ILE A 224 -4.30 -0.84 -7.45
N SER A 225 -4.09 0.41 -7.85
CA SER A 225 -5.13 1.45 -7.87
C SER A 225 -4.72 2.63 -8.74
N ARG A 226 -5.69 3.50 -9.02
CA ARG A 226 -5.48 4.77 -9.73
C ARG A 226 -5.43 5.97 -8.79
N ASN A 227 -5.68 5.74 -7.51
CA ASN A 227 -5.81 6.78 -6.50
C ASN A 227 -4.43 7.36 -6.13
N PRO A 228 -4.37 8.64 -5.71
CA PRO A 228 -3.13 9.32 -5.31
C PRO A 228 -2.42 8.63 -4.13
N ASP A 229 -3.17 8.00 -3.22
CA ASP A 229 -2.60 7.29 -2.08
C ASP A 229 -1.76 6.07 -2.50
N THR A 230 -1.79 5.71 -3.79
CA THR A 230 -1.00 4.59 -4.32
C THR A 230 0.25 5.01 -5.06
N LEU A 231 0.61 6.30 -4.98
CA LEU A 231 1.88 6.83 -5.45
C LEU A 231 2.75 7.18 -4.23
N SER A 232 4.04 6.88 -4.29
CA SER A 232 5.05 7.18 -3.27
C SER A 232 5.46 8.64 -3.34
N ILE A 233 5.54 9.29 -2.18
CA ILE A 233 6.03 10.66 -2.04
C ILE A 233 7.57 10.69 -2.05
N THR A 234 8.20 9.57 -1.70
CA THR A 234 9.65 9.44 -1.66
C THR A 234 10.20 9.28 -3.08
N PRO A 235 11.18 10.09 -3.50
CA PRO A 235 11.84 9.90 -4.80
C PRO A 235 12.68 8.61 -4.87
N PRO A 236 13.00 8.11 -6.07
CA PRO A 236 13.88 6.96 -6.26
C PRO A 236 15.20 7.10 -5.48
N GLY A 237 15.63 6.04 -4.82
CA GLY A 237 16.89 5.96 -4.06
C GLY A 237 17.00 6.88 -2.83
N GLN A 238 16.03 7.76 -2.57
CA GLN A 238 16.04 8.64 -1.40
C GLN A 238 15.49 7.95 -0.16
N GLN A 239 15.97 8.38 1.01
CA GLN A 239 15.47 7.88 2.28
C GLN A 239 14.02 8.31 2.57
N VAL A 240 13.29 7.45 3.26
CA VAL A 240 11.91 7.73 3.66
C VAL A 240 11.87 8.62 4.90
N ASN A 241 11.00 9.62 4.87
CA ASN A 241 10.73 10.46 6.02
C ASN A 241 9.47 9.99 6.74
N ALA A 242 9.54 9.91 8.07
CA ALA A 242 8.39 9.70 8.92
C ALA A 242 7.38 10.84 8.73
N SER A 243 6.12 10.45 8.66
CA SER A 243 5.01 11.39 8.50
C SER A 243 4.76 12.23 9.75
N TRP A 244 3.93 13.27 9.63
CA TRP A 244 3.56 14.10 10.78
C TRP A 244 2.87 13.30 11.89
N ILE A 245 2.09 12.28 11.55
CA ILE A 245 1.40 11.41 12.52
C ILE A 245 2.39 10.49 13.22
N GLU A 246 3.28 9.88 12.45
CA GLU A 246 4.29 8.97 12.96
C GLU A 246 5.29 9.69 13.86
N LYS A 247 5.75 10.89 13.48
CA LYS A 247 6.61 11.71 14.34
C LYS A 247 5.96 12.05 15.67
N ALA A 248 4.65 12.31 15.68
CA ALA A 248 3.90 12.60 16.89
C ALA A 248 3.65 11.35 17.76
N SER A 249 3.38 10.20 17.14
CA SER A 249 2.93 8.98 17.83
C SER A 249 4.06 8.00 18.15
N LEU A 250 5.15 8.05 17.39
CA LEU A 250 6.24 7.06 17.38
C LEU A 250 7.60 7.76 17.15
N PRO A 251 8.14 8.51 18.13
CA PRO A 251 9.36 9.29 17.93
C PRO A 251 10.58 8.48 17.43
N GLN A 252 10.63 7.19 17.75
CA GLN A 252 11.73 6.28 17.38
C GLN A 252 11.66 5.77 15.92
N ILE A 253 10.59 6.06 15.18
CA ILE A 253 10.42 5.52 13.82
C ILE A 253 11.39 6.13 12.81
N GLN A 254 11.73 7.42 12.94
CA GLN A 254 12.64 8.07 11.97
C GLN A 254 14.06 7.46 12.02
N PRO A 255 14.68 7.24 13.19
CA PRO A 255 15.93 6.49 13.27
C PRO A 255 15.88 5.11 12.59
N ILE A 256 14.79 4.36 12.75
CA ILE A 256 14.59 3.06 12.10
C ILE A 256 14.54 3.24 10.58
N LEU A 257 13.73 4.19 10.08
CA LEU A 257 13.64 4.47 8.64
C LEU A 257 15.01 4.82 8.04
N THR A 258 15.78 5.67 8.71
CA THR A 258 17.09 6.12 8.21
C THR A 258 18.15 5.02 8.24
N SER A 259 18.20 4.19 9.29
CA SER A 259 19.30 3.24 9.49
C SER A 259 18.99 1.82 9.04
N ARG A 260 17.71 1.44 8.96
CA ARG A 260 17.26 0.04 8.78
C ARG A 260 16.53 -0.20 7.47
N VAL A 261 16.23 0.84 6.69
CA VAL A 261 15.55 0.67 5.40
C VAL A 261 16.56 0.70 4.27
N ASP A 262 16.60 -0.40 3.52
CA ASP A 262 17.41 -0.53 2.30
C ASP A 262 16.61 -0.01 1.09
N MET A 263 17.07 1.12 0.55
CA MET A 263 16.47 1.81 -0.58
C MET A 263 17.08 1.41 -1.94
N THR A 264 17.98 0.42 -1.98
CA THR A 264 18.71 0.00 -3.20
C THR A 264 17.77 -0.36 -4.36
N HIS A 265 16.62 -0.99 -4.07
CA HIS A 265 15.64 -1.37 -5.09
C HIS A 265 14.53 -0.32 -5.28
N HIS A 266 14.59 0.83 -4.61
CA HIS A 266 13.58 1.86 -4.72
C HIS A 266 13.75 2.70 -5.99
N ILE A 267 13.13 2.25 -7.08
CA ILE A 267 13.14 2.93 -8.38
C ILE A 267 12.01 3.97 -8.57
N GLY A 268 11.32 4.34 -7.48
CA GLY A 268 10.20 5.28 -7.48
C GLY A 268 8.84 4.68 -7.85
N ASN A 269 7.98 5.52 -8.41
CA ASN A 269 6.59 5.17 -8.71
C ASN A 269 6.42 4.23 -9.91
N LYS A 270 5.43 3.34 -9.80
CA LYS A 270 4.93 2.53 -10.92
C LYS A 270 4.67 3.39 -12.18
N PRO A 271 5.21 3.03 -13.36
CA PRO A 271 5.02 3.81 -14.57
C PRO A 271 3.62 3.61 -15.16
N LEU A 272 3.16 4.57 -15.98
CA LEU A 272 1.82 4.54 -16.62
C LEU A 272 1.58 3.28 -17.48
N SER A 273 2.65 2.75 -18.08
CA SER A 273 2.65 1.56 -18.93
C SER A 273 2.59 0.24 -18.17
N SER A 274 2.93 0.24 -16.87
CA SER A 274 2.92 -0.96 -16.03
C SER A 274 1.51 -1.31 -15.54
N ASN A 275 1.34 -2.54 -15.05
CA ASN A 275 0.10 -3.03 -14.46
C ASN A 275 0.36 -3.94 -13.25
N GLY A 276 -0.70 -4.34 -12.55
CA GLY A 276 -0.58 -5.24 -11.40
C GLY A 276 0.08 -6.58 -11.75
N GLY A 277 -0.26 -7.18 -12.89
CA GLY A 277 0.30 -8.47 -13.34
C GLY A 277 1.82 -8.44 -13.52
N THR A 278 2.36 -7.43 -14.21
CA THR A 278 3.81 -7.30 -14.41
C THR A 278 4.55 -7.09 -13.10
N ARG A 279 3.96 -6.31 -12.17
CA ARG A 279 4.55 -6.10 -10.84
C ARG A 279 4.50 -7.36 -9.99
N MET A 280 3.41 -8.11 -10.01
CA MET A 280 3.35 -9.39 -9.30
C MET A 280 4.40 -10.39 -9.83
N ALA A 281 4.58 -10.49 -11.14
CA ALA A 281 5.65 -11.30 -11.72
C ALA A 281 7.06 -10.83 -11.29
N SER A 282 7.27 -9.51 -11.25
CA SER A 282 8.51 -8.91 -10.73
C SER A 282 8.74 -9.24 -9.25
N PHE A 283 7.69 -9.26 -8.41
CA PHE A 283 7.80 -9.71 -7.03
C PHE A 283 8.20 -11.19 -6.93
N CYS A 284 7.62 -12.08 -7.74
CA CYS A 284 8.02 -13.47 -7.74
C CYS A 284 9.50 -13.63 -8.13
N THR A 285 9.95 -12.94 -9.19
CA THR A 285 11.36 -12.95 -9.58
C THR A 285 12.27 -12.46 -8.45
N PHE A 286 11.90 -11.37 -7.77
CA PHE A 286 12.62 -10.86 -6.60
C PHE A 286 12.66 -11.90 -5.46
N ALA A 287 11.52 -12.48 -5.09
CA ALA A 287 11.44 -13.45 -4.01
C ALA A 287 12.33 -14.67 -4.27
N PHE A 288 12.39 -15.13 -5.51
CA PHE A 288 13.24 -16.27 -5.91
C PHE A 288 14.70 -15.91 -6.18
N SER A 289 15.06 -14.63 -6.31
CA SER A 289 16.46 -14.18 -6.37
C SER A 289 17.08 -13.98 -5.00
N ARG A 290 16.26 -13.96 -3.94
CA ARG A 290 16.73 -13.85 -2.55
C ARG A 290 17.40 -15.13 -2.09
N PRO A 291 18.52 -15.07 -1.36
CA PRO A 291 19.07 -16.25 -0.69
C PRO A 291 18.15 -16.76 0.43
N GLU A 292 17.44 -15.87 1.11
CA GLU A 292 16.61 -16.20 2.27
C GLU A 292 15.41 -17.08 1.89
N GLU A 293 15.13 -18.11 2.68
CA GLU A 293 14.05 -19.05 2.41
C GLU A 293 12.66 -18.40 2.53
N CYS A 294 12.53 -17.38 3.37
CA CYS A 294 11.29 -16.66 3.61
C CYS A 294 11.39 -15.17 3.28
N VAL A 295 10.35 -14.65 2.62
CA VAL A 295 10.15 -13.21 2.39
C VAL A 295 8.92 -12.74 3.17
N ILE A 296 9.14 -11.89 4.16
CA ILE A 296 8.07 -11.28 4.97
C ILE A 296 7.85 -9.88 4.42
N CYS A 297 6.71 -9.64 3.78
CA CYS A 297 6.47 -8.39 3.05
C CYS A 297 5.23 -7.61 3.49
N GLY A 298 5.46 -6.34 3.82
CA GLY A 298 4.43 -5.32 4.03
C GLY A 298 3.85 -4.82 2.71
N GLY A 299 2.53 -4.86 2.57
CA GLY A 299 1.86 -4.51 1.32
C GLY A 299 0.39 -4.18 1.48
N HIS A 300 -0.36 -4.33 0.39
CA HIS A 300 -1.67 -3.70 0.21
C HIS A 300 -2.77 -4.65 -0.24
N SER A 301 -4.00 -4.31 0.11
CA SER A 301 -5.15 -5.22 0.00
C SER A 301 -5.51 -5.66 -1.41
N LEU A 302 -5.51 -4.74 -2.39
CA LEU A 302 -5.89 -5.09 -3.76
C LEU A 302 -4.76 -5.85 -4.45
N TRP A 303 -3.52 -5.48 -4.17
CA TRP A 303 -2.33 -6.20 -4.61
C TRP A 303 -2.35 -7.64 -4.09
N PHE A 304 -2.47 -7.86 -2.77
CA PHE A 304 -2.48 -9.21 -2.20
C PHE A 304 -3.64 -10.06 -2.73
N ARG A 305 -4.85 -9.49 -2.81
CA ARG A 305 -6.00 -10.22 -3.37
C ARG A 305 -5.77 -10.58 -4.85
N SER A 306 -5.17 -9.68 -5.63
CA SER A 306 -4.84 -9.96 -7.03
C SER A 306 -3.76 -11.02 -7.15
N PHE A 307 -2.80 -11.04 -6.22
CA PHE A 307 -1.76 -12.06 -6.14
C PHE A 307 -2.39 -13.44 -5.89
N PHE A 308 -3.25 -13.56 -4.88
CA PHE A 308 -3.97 -14.81 -4.64
C PHE A 308 -4.82 -15.25 -5.84
N ARG A 309 -5.50 -14.33 -6.52
CA ARG A 309 -6.25 -14.65 -7.75
C ARG A 309 -5.38 -15.12 -8.90
N ALA A 310 -4.15 -14.63 -8.99
CA ALA A 310 -3.24 -14.92 -10.10
C ALA A 310 -2.41 -16.20 -9.88
N TYR A 311 -2.15 -16.59 -8.63
CA TYR A 311 -1.23 -17.68 -8.31
C TYR A 311 -1.85 -18.85 -7.55
N LEU A 312 -3.07 -18.74 -7.02
CA LEU A 312 -3.83 -19.93 -6.60
C LEU A 312 -4.40 -20.66 -7.82
N PRO A 313 -4.61 -21.99 -7.73
CA PRO A 313 -5.31 -22.75 -8.75
C PRO A 313 -6.66 -22.12 -9.14
N GLU A 314 -7.07 -22.27 -10.40
CA GLU A 314 -8.32 -21.67 -10.87
C GLU A 314 -9.53 -22.22 -10.11
N ALA A 315 -9.53 -23.54 -9.89
CA ALA A 315 -10.53 -24.27 -9.12
C ALA A 315 -10.52 -23.95 -7.60
N SER A 316 -9.48 -23.27 -7.10
CA SER A 316 -9.40 -22.90 -5.68
C SER A 316 -10.58 -22.03 -5.26
N GLY A 317 -11.31 -22.49 -4.24
CA GLY A 317 -12.40 -21.77 -3.59
C GLY A 317 -11.94 -20.85 -2.45
N HIS A 318 -10.63 -20.76 -2.20
CA HIS A 318 -10.07 -20.10 -1.03
C HIS A 318 -10.57 -18.65 -0.86
N ILE A 319 -10.84 -18.26 0.39
CA ILE A 319 -11.43 -16.96 0.73
C ILE A 319 -10.58 -15.77 0.26
N SER A 320 -9.27 -15.96 0.14
CA SER A 320 -8.30 -14.97 -0.33
C SER A 320 -8.53 -14.47 -1.75
N LYS A 321 -9.25 -15.23 -2.60
CA LYS A 321 -9.65 -14.78 -3.95
C LYS A 321 -10.83 -13.81 -3.90
N LYS A 322 -11.61 -13.79 -2.80
CA LYS A 322 -12.84 -13.01 -2.68
C LYS A 322 -12.66 -11.81 -1.75
N LYS A 323 -12.13 -12.04 -0.54
CA LYS A 323 -11.98 -11.04 0.51
C LYS A 323 -10.61 -10.38 0.50
N LYS A 324 -10.53 -9.19 1.09
CA LYS A 324 -9.28 -8.44 1.32
C LYS A 324 -8.77 -8.85 2.69
N MET A 325 -7.49 -9.15 2.83
CA MET A 325 -6.87 -9.29 4.16
C MET A 325 -7.29 -8.15 5.08
N VAL A 326 -7.55 -8.36 6.37
CA VAL A 326 -7.87 -7.26 7.31
C VAL A 326 -6.63 -6.39 7.57
N ASN A 327 -6.79 -5.16 8.05
CA ASN A 327 -5.65 -4.30 8.38
C ASN A 327 -4.76 -4.96 9.45
N GLY A 328 -3.44 -4.94 9.28
CA GLY A 328 -2.50 -5.70 10.12
C GLY A 328 -2.55 -7.21 9.91
N GLY A 329 -3.47 -7.71 9.08
CA GLY A 329 -3.62 -9.14 8.79
C GLY A 329 -2.32 -9.72 8.24
N THR A 330 -1.93 -10.88 8.78
CA THR A 330 -0.71 -11.60 8.46
C THR A 330 -1.05 -13.01 7.98
N VAL A 331 -0.64 -13.36 6.76
CA VAL A 331 -0.92 -14.65 6.12
C VAL A 331 0.37 -15.21 5.54
N MET A 332 0.67 -16.47 5.87
CA MET A 332 1.83 -17.22 5.39
C MET A 332 1.40 -18.27 4.36
N PHE A 333 2.23 -18.54 3.36
CA PHE A 333 2.03 -19.60 2.38
C PHE A 333 3.34 -19.94 1.65
N ASP A 334 3.42 -21.11 1.04
CA ASP A 334 4.53 -21.49 0.17
C ASP A 334 4.20 -21.15 -1.30
N LEU A 335 5.16 -20.47 -1.93
CA LEU A 335 5.18 -20.14 -3.34
C LEU A 335 6.20 -21.05 -4.04
N TYR A 336 5.77 -21.69 -5.12
CA TYR A 336 6.60 -22.57 -5.93
C TYR A 336 6.93 -21.91 -7.26
N LYS A 337 8.15 -22.14 -7.74
CA LYS A 337 8.59 -21.82 -9.10
C LYS A 337 8.75 -23.12 -9.88
N VAL A 338 7.95 -23.29 -10.93
CA VAL A 338 7.83 -24.53 -11.71
C VAL A 338 8.22 -24.26 -13.15
N LYS A 339 8.97 -25.18 -13.77
CA LYS A 339 9.33 -25.09 -15.18
C LYS A 339 8.20 -25.66 -16.03
N ASN A 340 7.63 -24.84 -16.91
CA ASN A 340 6.71 -25.26 -17.97
C ASN A 340 7.43 -25.14 -19.31
N GLY A 341 7.05 -25.90 -20.34
CA GLY A 341 7.73 -25.95 -21.65
C GLY A 341 7.96 -24.58 -22.33
N GLY A 342 7.28 -23.52 -21.88
CA GLY A 342 7.46 -22.12 -22.33
C GLY A 342 8.16 -21.17 -21.34
N GLY A 343 8.61 -21.61 -20.16
CA GLY A 343 9.30 -20.76 -19.18
C GLY A 343 9.08 -21.12 -17.71
N TRP A 344 9.36 -20.18 -16.81
CA TRP A 344 9.09 -20.34 -15.38
C TRP A 344 7.70 -19.82 -15.02
N GLU A 345 6.93 -20.63 -14.32
CA GLU A 345 5.65 -20.27 -13.74
C GLU A 345 5.72 -20.27 -12.21
N TYR A 346 4.77 -19.58 -11.58
CA TYR A 346 4.65 -19.53 -10.13
C TYR A 346 3.28 -20.01 -9.69
N VAL A 347 3.22 -20.75 -8.58
CA VAL A 347 1.96 -21.29 -8.04
C VAL A 347 2.01 -21.30 -6.51
N ILE A 348 0.90 -20.96 -5.88
CA ILE A 348 0.71 -21.08 -4.43
C ILE A 348 0.14 -22.46 -4.14
N ASP A 349 0.75 -23.18 -3.20
CA ASP A 349 0.11 -24.37 -2.63
C ASP A 349 -0.92 -23.94 -1.57
N GLU A 350 -2.21 -24.06 -1.92
CA GLU A 350 -3.32 -23.69 -1.03
C GLU A 350 -3.24 -24.39 0.33
N LYS A 351 -2.71 -25.62 0.40
CA LYS A 351 -2.60 -26.39 1.66
C LYS A 351 -1.62 -25.78 2.66
N THR A 352 -0.68 -24.96 2.18
CA THR A 352 0.32 -24.30 3.01
C THR A 352 -0.16 -22.93 3.53
N MET A 353 -1.33 -22.46 3.08
CA MET A 353 -1.86 -21.18 3.53
C MET A 353 -2.25 -21.23 5.01
N LYS A 354 -1.64 -20.35 5.81
CA LYS A 354 -1.91 -20.20 7.24
C LYS A 354 -2.22 -18.73 7.56
N VAL A 355 -3.36 -18.50 8.22
CA VAL A 355 -3.65 -17.21 8.85
C VAL A 355 -2.86 -17.13 10.15
N VAL A 356 -1.94 -16.16 10.25
CA VAL A 356 -1.13 -15.94 11.45
C VAL A 356 -1.79 -14.93 12.38
N TYR A 357 -2.37 -13.87 11.80
CA TYR A 357 -3.07 -12.83 12.56
C TYR A 357 -4.13 -12.17 11.68
N GLY A 358 -5.35 -11.97 12.18
CA GLY A 358 -6.43 -11.20 11.53
C GLY A 358 -7.07 -11.79 10.26
N GLY A 359 -6.30 -12.40 9.36
CA GLY A 359 -6.83 -13.09 8.17
C GLY A 359 -7.47 -12.16 7.12
N PHE A 360 -8.67 -12.54 6.64
CA PHE A 360 -9.38 -12.01 5.46
C PHE A 360 -10.77 -11.43 5.73
#